data_AF-A0A654B2Z4-F1
#
_entry.id   AF-A0A654B2Z4-F1
#
_cell.length_a   1.000
_cell.length_b   1.000
_cell.length_c   1.000
_cell.angle_alpha   90.00
_cell.angle_beta   90.00
_cell.angle_gamma   90.00
#
_symmetry.space_group_name_H-M   'P 1'
#
loop_
_entity.id
_entity.type
_entity.pdbx_description
1 polymer ?
#
loop_
_entity_poly.entity_id
_entity_poly.type
_entity_poly.pdbx_seq_one_letter_code
_entity_poly.pdbx_strand_id
1 'polypeptide(L)'
;MPVPFLLQETLRVVARRYRLPALPAASDDSRNAHPAVALAIVIEQARCAITRGETPTASMRHAFVEGLARLIAEAISSDSGDSVFKAMLIRHRAAAVREYVSLSAHANQDRRSLRTSVNAMAHPGKQRSASDRQREAFALLHACASSPYCSGLADTAQSLLSIPEISGEPPLMQGLTLLLESPSLMRLQRIEALLDDERVREYVALWDRHGPRSGSAQAAAQGNASQKRGTAAEARAAHALQVMADRLNQDEANGRRYRVVTAMHVPASIPGSAERAKSEWDAVLLGQSDCDDDAPSWDVCLLVESKASVDAATTDLSRLLRGIALLSQAEENVAYVFETGQGAVRLRGSSLRALATDDASLQSTVLYCCDAPLEAAQRLLGAGSRMQLLSAQASLEFAATVQDQEHADARTLEPVWNDLLKSPRWRGVLDQYQTLRRVRELMVHTEDLLSAIDQVSVRDAMPRTQAE
;
A
#
# COMPACT_ATOMS: atom_id res chain seq x y z
N MET A 1 -15.07 -24.76 16.54
CA MET A 1 -14.12 -25.88 16.77
C MET A 1 -13.20 -25.47 17.91
N PRO A 2 -12.92 -26.34 18.89
CA PRO A 2 -12.06 -25.98 20.02
C PRO A 2 -10.62 -25.76 19.53
N VAL A 3 -10.08 -24.58 19.82
CA VAL A 3 -8.67 -24.23 19.58
C VAL A 3 -7.83 -24.96 20.64
N PRO A 4 -6.70 -25.60 20.29
CA PRO A 4 -5.85 -26.28 21.27
C PRO A 4 -5.39 -25.32 22.37
N PHE A 5 -5.33 -25.80 23.62
CA PHE A 5 -4.98 -24.97 24.78
C PHE A 5 -3.62 -24.28 24.59
N LEU A 6 -2.60 -25.02 24.14
CA LEU A 6 -1.26 -24.47 23.86
C LEU A 6 -1.31 -23.28 22.89
N LEU A 7 -2.10 -23.39 21.81
CA LEU A 7 -2.27 -22.31 20.85
C LEU A 7 -2.99 -21.12 21.48
N GLN A 8 -4.12 -21.37 22.16
CA GLN A 8 -4.90 -20.33 22.81
C GLN A 8 -4.08 -19.56 23.86
N GLU A 9 -3.34 -20.28 24.69
CA GLU A 9 -2.51 -19.70 25.75
C GLU A 9 -1.32 -18.93 25.15
N THR A 10 -0.69 -19.45 24.10
CA THR A 10 0.38 -18.72 23.38
C THR A 10 -0.14 -17.39 22.83
N LEU A 11 -1.29 -17.38 22.14
CA LEU A 11 -1.90 -16.16 21.59
C LEU A 11 -2.30 -15.15 22.67
N ARG A 12 -2.55 -15.63 23.90
CA ARG A 12 -2.90 -14.82 25.06
C ARG A 12 -1.66 -14.18 25.70
N VAL A 13 -0.54 -14.91 25.82
CA VAL A 13 0.66 -14.44 26.53
C VAL A 13 1.69 -13.76 25.63
N VAL A 14 1.61 -13.95 24.31
CA VAL A 14 2.53 -13.33 23.35
C VAL A 14 2.61 -11.81 23.55
N ALA A 15 3.83 -11.29 23.62
CA ALA A 15 4.05 -9.86 23.78
C ALA A 15 3.57 -9.11 22.54
N ARG A 16 2.60 -8.20 22.72
CA ARG A 16 2.07 -7.35 21.65
C ARG A 16 2.74 -5.98 21.70
N ARG A 17 4.04 -5.94 21.40
CA ARG A 17 4.87 -4.71 21.46
C ARG A 17 4.32 -3.56 20.62
N TYR A 18 3.59 -3.87 19.54
CA TYR A 18 3.03 -2.87 18.62
C TYR A 18 1.73 -2.25 19.10
N ARG A 19 1.11 -2.78 20.15
CA ARG A 19 -0.21 -2.35 20.64
C ARG A 19 -0.19 -0.85 20.99
N LEU A 20 -1.23 -0.14 20.56
CA LEU A 20 -1.40 1.27 20.93
C LEU A 20 -1.83 1.37 22.41
N PRO A 21 -1.37 2.40 23.15
CA PRO A 21 -1.94 2.73 24.44
C PRO A 21 -3.40 3.15 24.26
N ALA A 22 -4.16 3.12 25.35
CA ALA A 22 -5.46 3.78 25.36
C ALA A 22 -5.28 5.25 24.97
N LEU A 23 -6.17 5.76 24.11
CA LEU A 23 -6.18 7.18 23.79
C LEU A 23 -6.35 7.98 25.08
N PRO A 24 -5.50 8.98 25.33
CA PRO A 24 -5.73 9.89 26.43
C PRO A 24 -7.10 10.55 26.25
N ALA A 25 -7.88 10.63 27.33
CA ALA A 25 -9.06 11.49 27.35
C ALA A 25 -8.64 12.93 26.98
N ALA A 26 -9.53 13.68 26.32
CA ALA A 26 -9.28 15.10 26.03
C ALA A 26 -8.92 15.82 27.34
N SER A 27 -7.63 16.07 27.52
CA SER A 27 -7.08 16.91 28.57
C SER A 27 -6.59 18.20 27.92
N ASP A 28 -6.49 19.26 28.69
CA ASP A 28 -5.95 20.54 28.23
C ASP A 28 -4.50 20.43 27.71
N ASP A 29 -3.76 19.38 28.11
CA ASP A 29 -2.42 19.04 27.60
C ASP A 29 -2.40 18.67 26.11
N SER A 30 -3.54 18.34 25.51
CA SER A 30 -3.65 18.07 24.06
C SER A 30 -3.27 19.28 23.19
N ARG A 31 -3.32 20.51 23.73
CA ARG A 31 -2.89 21.72 23.02
C ARG A 31 -1.37 21.75 22.77
N ASN A 32 -0.59 21.14 23.66
CA ASN A 32 0.87 21.04 23.53
C ASN A 32 1.33 19.80 22.75
N ALA A 33 0.41 18.90 22.38
CA ALA A 33 0.74 17.74 21.58
C ALA A 33 1.13 18.12 20.14
N HIS A 34 1.85 17.21 19.49
CA HIS A 34 2.16 17.31 18.06
C HIS A 34 0.84 17.44 17.25
N PRO A 35 0.74 18.33 16.24
CA PRO A 35 -0.53 18.60 15.52
C PRO A 35 -1.23 17.35 14.99
N ALA A 36 -0.47 16.42 14.42
CA ALA A 36 -0.97 15.12 13.96
C ALA A 36 -1.63 14.27 15.07
N VAL A 37 -1.09 14.28 16.29
CA VAL A 37 -1.64 13.56 17.45
C VAL A 37 -2.94 14.22 17.91
N ALA A 38 -2.95 15.54 18.04
CA ALA A 38 -4.15 16.29 18.40
C ALA A 38 -5.30 16.05 17.41
N LEU A 39 -5.01 16.06 16.10
CA LEU A 39 -5.99 15.73 15.06
C LEU A 39 -6.53 14.30 15.19
N ALA A 40 -5.65 13.31 15.37
CA ALA A 40 -6.08 11.91 15.52
C ALA A 40 -7.04 11.72 16.70
N ILE A 41 -6.74 12.37 17.84
CA ILE A 41 -7.58 12.33 19.04
C ILE A 41 -8.96 12.94 18.75
N VAL A 42 -9.01 14.14 18.16
CA VAL A 42 -10.28 14.83 17.87
C VAL A 42 -11.13 14.06 16.85
N ILE A 43 -10.50 13.46 15.83
CA ILE A 43 -11.20 12.63 14.84
C ILE A 43 -11.84 11.40 15.52
N GLU A 44 -11.10 10.70 16.40
CA GLU A 44 -11.65 9.53 17.10
C GLU A 44 -12.77 9.91 18.08
N GLN A 45 -12.67 11.07 18.74
CA GLN A 45 -13.74 11.60 19.59
C GLN A 45 -15.00 11.89 18.79
N ALA A 46 -14.87 12.50 17.61
CA ALA A 46 -15.99 12.74 16.71
C ALA A 46 -16.64 11.43 16.24
N ARG A 47 -15.83 10.43 15.84
CA ARG A 47 -16.30 9.09 15.47
C ARG A 47 -17.06 8.42 16.63
N CYS A 48 -16.52 8.50 17.85
CA CYS A 48 -17.16 7.96 19.05
C CYS A 48 -18.52 8.62 19.32
N ALA A 49 -18.62 9.95 19.22
CA ALA A 49 -19.88 10.67 19.38
C ALA A 49 -20.93 10.21 18.35
N ILE A 50 -20.54 10.15 17.07
CA ILE A 50 -21.42 9.66 15.99
C ILE A 50 -21.90 8.23 16.28
N THR A 51 -20.99 7.35 16.73
CA THR A 51 -21.33 5.94 17.06
C THR A 51 -22.36 5.85 18.18
N ARG A 52 -22.35 6.79 19.14
CA ARG A 52 -23.35 6.90 20.21
C ARG A 52 -24.65 7.60 19.78
N GLY A 53 -24.76 8.04 18.53
CA GLY A 53 -25.90 8.84 18.05
C GLY A 53 -25.86 10.31 18.50
N GLU A 54 -24.72 10.79 19.00
CA GLU A 54 -24.50 12.17 19.42
C GLU A 54 -23.95 13.01 18.26
N THR A 55 -24.22 14.33 18.28
CA THR A 55 -23.57 15.28 17.38
C THR A 55 -22.22 15.72 17.96
N PRO A 56 -21.12 15.70 17.17
CA PRO A 56 -19.84 16.24 17.60
C PRO A 56 -19.96 17.71 18.05
N THR A 57 -19.32 18.06 19.17
CA THR A 57 -19.47 19.37 19.80
C THR A 57 -18.78 20.49 19.01
N ALA A 58 -19.17 21.73 19.28
CA ALA A 58 -18.48 22.91 18.72
C ALA A 58 -17.01 23.02 19.14
N SER A 59 -16.66 22.53 20.35
CA SER A 59 -15.27 22.47 20.82
C SER A 59 -14.43 21.48 20.02
N MET A 60 -14.98 20.31 19.67
CA MET A 60 -14.29 19.34 18.80
C MET A 60 -14.03 19.93 17.41
N ARG A 61 -15.03 20.61 16.83
CA ARG A 61 -14.86 21.32 15.56
C ARG A 61 -13.72 22.36 15.62
N HIS A 62 -13.70 23.16 16.68
CA HIS A 62 -12.66 24.18 16.86
C HIS A 62 -11.26 23.55 16.98
N ALA A 63 -11.12 22.53 17.83
CA ALA A 63 -9.87 21.81 18.02
C ALA A 63 -9.39 21.12 16.72
N PHE A 64 -10.30 20.58 15.91
CA PHE A 64 -9.97 20.03 14.59
C PHE A 64 -9.42 21.10 13.65
N VAL A 65 -10.12 22.24 13.54
CA VAL A 65 -9.73 23.33 12.66
C VAL A 65 -8.36 23.90 13.05
N GLU A 66 -8.14 24.13 14.34
CA GLU A 66 -6.85 24.61 14.86
C GLU A 66 -5.73 23.57 14.63
N GLY A 67 -6.00 22.30 14.92
CA GLY A 67 -5.05 21.21 14.68
C GLY A 67 -4.67 21.06 13.21
N LEU A 68 -5.63 21.22 12.30
CA LEU A 68 -5.40 21.17 10.85
C LEU A 68 -4.61 22.38 10.36
N ALA A 69 -4.89 23.57 10.86
CA ALA A 69 -4.11 24.77 10.55
C ALA A 69 -2.65 24.61 10.97
N ARG A 70 -2.40 24.11 12.20
CA ARG A 70 -1.04 23.83 12.69
C ARG A 70 -0.32 22.74 11.88
N LEU A 71 -1.04 21.69 11.49
CA LEU A 71 -0.50 20.62 10.64
C LEU A 71 -0.10 21.17 9.25
N ILE A 72 -0.91 22.04 8.66
CA ILE A 72 -0.61 22.68 7.37
C ILE A 72 0.60 23.60 7.52
N ALA A 73 0.68 24.41 8.58
CA ALA A 73 1.83 25.29 8.86
C ALA A 73 3.15 24.51 9.00
N GLU A 74 3.12 23.37 9.71
CA GLU A 74 4.26 22.45 9.80
C GLU A 74 4.65 21.88 8.42
N ALA A 75 3.64 21.50 7.62
CA ALA A 75 3.87 20.90 6.31
C ALA A 75 4.42 21.89 5.26
N ILE A 76 4.11 23.19 5.35
CA ILE A 76 4.66 24.22 4.43
C ILE A 76 6.04 24.75 4.85
N SER A 77 6.46 24.55 6.12
CA SER A 77 7.72 25.09 6.67
C SER A 77 8.93 24.84 5.75
N SER A 78 9.80 25.84 5.54
CA SER A 78 10.94 25.77 4.60
C SER A 78 11.90 24.64 4.93
N ASP A 79 12.22 24.46 6.22
CA ASP A 79 13.38 23.66 6.67
C ASP A 79 13.04 22.18 6.87
N SER A 80 11.80 21.87 7.26
CA SER A 80 11.36 20.51 7.60
C SER A 80 9.99 20.12 7.00
N GLY A 81 9.41 20.96 6.16
CA GLY A 81 8.08 20.73 5.61
C GLY A 81 8.00 19.54 4.64
N ASP A 82 6.79 19.04 4.44
CA ASP A 82 6.49 17.87 3.62
C ASP A 82 6.66 18.20 2.13
N SER A 83 7.66 17.58 1.49
CA SER A 83 7.97 17.79 0.07
C SER A 83 6.80 17.49 -0.88
N VAL A 84 5.99 16.47 -0.57
CA VAL A 84 4.83 16.12 -1.40
C VAL A 84 3.75 17.17 -1.26
N PHE A 85 3.49 17.61 -0.03
CA PHE A 85 2.52 18.66 0.22
C PHE A 85 2.91 19.97 -0.48
N LYS A 86 4.18 20.37 -0.39
CA LYS A 86 4.70 21.53 -1.13
C LYS A 86 4.52 21.39 -2.64
N ALA A 87 4.82 20.21 -3.20
CA ALA A 87 4.63 19.97 -4.63
C ALA A 87 3.15 20.02 -5.05
N MET A 88 2.24 19.53 -4.21
CA MET A 88 0.78 19.68 -4.43
C MET A 88 0.35 21.13 -4.39
N LEU A 89 0.88 21.93 -3.46
CA LEU A 89 0.60 23.36 -3.35
C LEU A 89 1.06 24.12 -4.59
N ILE A 90 2.28 23.84 -5.08
CA ILE A 90 2.77 24.42 -6.34
C ILE A 90 1.85 24.03 -7.51
N ARG A 91 1.47 22.74 -7.63
CA ARG A 91 0.52 22.27 -8.66
C ARG A 91 -0.83 22.97 -8.55
N HIS A 92 -1.33 23.22 -7.34
CA HIS A 92 -2.58 23.91 -7.10
C HIS A 92 -2.53 25.38 -7.57
N ARG A 93 -1.38 26.05 -7.42
CA ARG A 93 -1.22 27.47 -7.76
C ARG A 93 -0.79 27.71 -9.23
N ALA A 94 0.12 26.91 -9.77
CA ALA A 94 0.74 27.15 -11.06
C ALA A 94 0.05 26.36 -12.21
N ALA A 95 -0.50 27.09 -13.19
CA ALA A 95 -1.13 26.49 -14.37
C ALA A 95 -0.12 25.67 -15.20
N ALA A 96 1.10 26.15 -15.38
CA ALA A 96 2.18 25.45 -16.07
C ALA A 96 2.49 24.08 -15.44
N VAL A 97 2.47 24.00 -14.11
CA VAL A 97 2.69 22.73 -13.38
C VAL A 97 1.52 21.77 -13.56
N ARG A 98 0.27 22.25 -13.58
CA ARG A 98 -0.88 21.40 -13.90
C ARG A 98 -0.80 20.82 -15.31
N GLU A 99 -0.41 21.65 -16.28
CA GLU A 99 -0.18 21.24 -17.66
C GLU A 99 0.93 20.18 -17.73
N TYR A 100 2.08 20.45 -17.11
CA TYR A 100 3.21 19.52 -17.05
C TYR A 100 2.80 18.16 -16.49
N VAL A 101 2.07 18.13 -15.37
CA VAL A 101 1.63 16.87 -14.74
C VAL A 101 0.64 16.11 -15.62
N SER A 102 -0.30 16.81 -16.26
CA SER A 102 -1.27 16.21 -17.18
C SER A 102 -0.59 15.53 -18.38
N LEU A 103 0.39 16.22 -18.98
CA LEU A 103 1.15 15.69 -20.11
C LEU A 103 2.10 14.55 -19.67
N SER A 104 2.79 14.73 -18.54
CA SER A 104 3.76 13.75 -18.03
C SER A 104 3.14 12.38 -17.71
N ALA A 105 1.86 12.34 -17.34
CA ALA A 105 1.12 11.09 -17.11
C ALA A 105 1.12 10.17 -18.35
N HIS A 106 1.20 10.74 -19.56
CA HIS A 106 1.17 10.00 -20.83
C HIS A 106 2.55 9.86 -21.49
N ALA A 107 3.60 10.49 -20.93
CA ALA A 107 4.91 10.59 -21.57
C ALA A 107 5.55 9.23 -21.92
N ASN A 108 5.38 8.21 -21.07
CA ASN A 108 5.93 6.87 -21.35
C ASN A 108 5.19 6.14 -22.47
N GLN A 109 3.88 6.38 -22.62
CA GLN A 109 3.11 5.85 -23.74
C GLN A 109 3.47 6.57 -25.04
N ASP A 110 3.59 7.90 -24.97
CA ASP A 110 3.97 8.73 -26.11
C ASP A 110 5.36 8.34 -26.64
N ARG A 111 6.35 8.16 -25.76
CA ARG A 111 7.70 7.68 -26.15
C ARG A 111 7.67 6.30 -26.80
N ARG A 112 6.86 5.37 -26.30
CA ARG A 112 6.70 4.05 -26.91
C ARG A 112 6.07 4.15 -28.30
N SER A 113 5.06 5.00 -28.45
CA SER A 113 4.40 5.24 -29.74
C SER A 113 5.39 5.79 -30.77
N LEU A 114 6.19 6.81 -30.40
CA LEU A 114 7.23 7.36 -31.28
C LEU A 114 8.29 6.32 -31.67
N ARG A 115 8.76 5.52 -30.70
CA ARG A 115 9.71 4.43 -30.99
C ARG A 115 9.13 3.41 -31.96
N THR A 116 7.87 3.02 -31.80
CA THR A 116 7.19 2.10 -32.72
C THR A 116 7.11 2.70 -34.13
N SER A 117 6.76 3.98 -34.27
CA SER A 117 6.72 4.67 -35.55
C SER A 117 8.10 4.73 -36.22
N VAL A 118 9.15 5.06 -35.46
CA VAL A 118 10.53 5.06 -35.96
C VAL A 118 10.97 3.67 -36.38
N ASN A 119 10.69 2.64 -35.59
CA ASN A 119 11.00 1.25 -35.93
C ASN A 119 10.27 0.77 -37.21
N ALA A 120 9.04 1.22 -37.44
CA ALA A 120 8.27 0.88 -38.65
C ALA A 120 8.87 1.52 -39.92
N MET A 121 9.42 2.72 -39.80
CA MET A 121 10.16 3.40 -40.87
C MET A 121 11.52 2.73 -41.13
N ALA A 122 12.26 2.44 -40.06
CA ALA A 122 13.64 1.95 -40.09
C ALA A 122 13.77 0.42 -40.00
N HIS A 123 12.72 -0.34 -40.35
CA HIS A 123 12.69 -1.79 -40.17
C HIS A 123 13.90 -2.50 -40.83
N PRO A 124 14.55 -3.50 -40.18
CA PRO A 124 15.78 -4.13 -40.67
C PRO A 124 15.71 -4.71 -42.09
N GLY A 125 14.52 -5.16 -42.52
CA GLY A 125 14.27 -5.63 -43.88
C GLY A 125 14.39 -4.54 -44.96
N LYS A 126 14.05 -3.28 -44.63
CA LYS A 126 14.16 -2.12 -45.53
C LYS A 126 15.59 -1.57 -45.58
N GLN A 127 16.36 -1.73 -44.50
CA GLN A 127 17.76 -1.29 -44.44
C GLN A 127 18.71 -2.08 -45.35
N ARG A 128 18.35 -3.31 -45.74
CA ARG A 128 19.17 -4.18 -46.61
C ARG A 128 19.32 -3.65 -48.04
N SER A 129 18.35 -2.85 -48.50
CA SER A 129 18.35 -2.24 -49.82
C SER A 129 18.62 -0.73 -49.77
N ALA A 130 18.91 -0.20 -48.58
CA ALA A 130 19.10 1.23 -48.35
C ALA A 130 20.55 1.66 -48.64
N SER A 131 20.70 2.86 -49.21
CA SER A 131 22.00 3.52 -49.41
C SER A 131 22.71 3.79 -48.08
N ASP A 132 24.02 4.03 -48.12
CA ASP A 132 24.81 4.31 -46.91
C ASP A 132 24.27 5.54 -46.15
N ARG A 133 23.87 6.60 -46.86
CA ARG A 133 23.25 7.80 -46.27
C ARG A 133 21.90 7.52 -45.61
N GLN A 134 21.07 6.64 -46.19
CA GLN A 134 19.80 6.25 -45.58
C GLN A 134 20.00 5.40 -44.32
N ARG A 135 20.99 4.50 -44.32
CA ARG A 135 21.35 3.73 -43.12
C ARG A 135 21.82 4.63 -41.99
N GLU A 136 22.62 5.65 -42.30
CA GLU A 136 23.05 6.67 -41.33
C GLU A 136 21.86 7.50 -40.80
N ALA A 137 20.96 7.94 -41.68
CA ALA A 137 19.73 8.64 -41.31
C ALA A 137 18.82 7.81 -40.38
N PHE A 138 18.65 6.52 -40.66
CA PHE A 138 17.89 5.61 -39.80
C PHE A 138 18.56 5.39 -38.43
N ALA A 139 19.89 5.29 -38.40
CA ALA A 139 20.65 5.18 -37.16
C ALA A 139 20.49 6.44 -36.29
N LEU A 140 20.53 7.63 -36.89
CA LEU A 140 20.31 8.91 -36.21
C LEU A 140 18.87 9.00 -35.65
N LEU A 141 17.85 8.65 -36.44
CA LEU A 141 16.46 8.62 -35.96
C LEU A 141 16.27 7.64 -34.78
N HIS A 142 16.89 6.46 -34.84
CA HIS A 142 16.86 5.50 -33.75
C HIS A 142 17.55 6.01 -32.48
N ALA A 143 18.70 6.67 -32.62
CA ALA A 143 19.42 7.27 -31.50
C ALA A 143 18.58 8.39 -30.85
N CYS A 144 18.01 9.29 -31.65
CA CYS A 144 17.12 10.36 -31.16
C CYS A 144 15.84 9.81 -30.51
N ALA A 145 15.22 8.76 -31.07
CA ALA A 145 14.04 8.13 -30.46
C ALA A 145 14.34 7.35 -29.16
N SER A 146 15.61 7.01 -28.95
CA SER A 146 16.09 6.35 -27.72
C SER A 146 16.48 7.36 -26.63
N SER A 147 16.75 8.62 -27.00
CA SER A 147 17.03 9.72 -26.09
C SER A 147 15.85 10.05 -25.17
N PRO A 148 16.09 10.54 -23.94
CA PRO A 148 15.04 11.11 -23.11
C PRO A 148 14.45 12.42 -23.67
N TYR A 149 15.19 13.11 -24.54
CA TYR A 149 14.79 14.35 -25.21
C TYR A 149 14.33 14.09 -26.65
N CYS A 150 13.20 14.68 -27.02
CA CYS A 150 12.47 14.52 -28.27
C CYS A 150 12.64 15.72 -29.21
N SER A 151 13.10 16.87 -28.74
CA SER A 151 13.53 18.00 -29.58
C SER A 151 14.49 17.57 -30.68
N GLY A 152 15.55 16.82 -30.31
CA GLY A 152 16.50 16.27 -31.28
C GLY A 152 15.88 15.31 -32.31
N LEU A 153 14.76 14.64 -32.00
CA LEU A 153 14.06 13.78 -32.96
C LEU A 153 13.30 14.61 -34.00
N ALA A 154 12.64 15.70 -33.59
CA ALA A 154 11.94 16.60 -34.50
C ALA A 154 12.93 17.30 -35.44
N ASP A 155 14.03 17.83 -34.90
CA ASP A 155 15.07 18.50 -35.70
C ASP A 155 15.71 17.54 -36.71
N THR A 156 15.96 16.30 -36.28
CA THR A 156 16.50 15.25 -37.16
C THR A 156 15.49 14.91 -38.26
N ALA A 157 14.21 14.68 -37.93
CA ALA A 157 13.18 14.39 -38.93
C ALA A 157 13.01 15.53 -39.95
N GLN A 158 13.04 16.79 -39.50
CA GLN A 158 12.97 17.98 -40.35
C GLN A 158 14.19 18.12 -41.26
N SER A 159 15.39 17.84 -40.72
CA SER A 159 16.64 17.87 -41.48
C SER A 159 16.65 16.79 -42.57
N LEU A 160 16.15 15.59 -42.26
CA LEU A 160 16.07 14.48 -43.22
C LEU A 160 15.06 14.76 -44.35
N LEU A 161 13.95 15.45 -44.08
CA LEU A 161 13.02 15.90 -45.11
C LEU A 161 13.64 16.92 -46.08
N SER A 162 14.70 17.62 -45.65
CA SER A 162 15.42 18.60 -46.47
C SER A 162 16.49 17.97 -47.37
N ILE A 163 16.74 16.65 -47.25
CA ILE A 163 17.71 15.91 -48.07
C ILE A 163 17.05 15.42 -49.37
N PRO A 164 17.54 15.81 -50.56
CA PRO A 164 16.92 15.45 -51.85
C PRO A 164 16.77 13.93 -52.08
N GLU A 165 17.75 13.13 -51.64
CA GLU A 165 17.75 11.67 -51.78
C GLU A 165 16.66 10.98 -50.94
N ILE A 166 16.25 11.62 -49.84
CA ILE A 166 15.18 11.13 -48.95
C ILE A 166 13.82 11.63 -49.44
N SER A 167 13.79 12.85 -50.00
CA SER A 167 12.58 13.42 -50.63
C SER A 167 12.10 12.61 -51.85
N GLY A 168 13.00 11.86 -52.50
CA GLY A 168 12.68 10.96 -53.61
C GLY A 168 11.95 9.66 -53.22
N GLU A 169 11.78 9.35 -51.92
CA GLU A 169 11.07 8.15 -51.45
C GLU A 169 9.74 8.51 -50.76
N PRO A 170 8.59 8.40 -51.47
CA PRO A 170 7.29 8.81 -50.94
C PRO A 170 6.89 8.15 -49.60
N PRO A 171 7.14 6.85 -49.35
CA PRO A 171 6.78 6.23 -48.07
C PRO A 171 7.59 6.74 -46.89
N LEU A 172 8.86 7.10 -47.10
CA LEU A 172 9.74 7.62 -46.06
C LEU A 172 9.41 9.07 -45.74
N MET A 173 9.19 9.90 -46.75
CA MET A 173 8.67 11.27 -46.57
C MET A 173 7.34 11.26 -45.81
N GLN A 174 6.38 10.41 -46.22
CA GLN A 174 5.09 10.32 -45.54
C GLN A 174 5.25 9.90 -44.08
N GLY A 175 6.13 8.94 -43.79
CA GLY A 175 6.43 8.52 -42.42
C GLY A 175 7.03 9.65 -41.56
N LEU A 176 7.95 10.43 -42.11
CA LEU A 176 8.58 11.57 -41.42
C LEU A 176 7.59 12.71 -41.18
N THR A 177 6.74 13.04 -42.16
CA THR A 177 5.68 14.03 -41.99
C THR A 177 4.68 13.59 -40.92
N LEU A 178 4.24 12.32 -40.94
CA LEU A 178 3.34 11.78 -39.91
C LEU A 178 3.98 11.76 -38.52
N LEU A 179 5.31 11.55 -38.44
CA LEU A 179 6.05 11.63 -37.17
C LEU A 179 6.05 13.07 -36.62
N LEU A 180 6.31 14.06 -37.47
CA LEU A 180 6.34 15.49 -37.11
C LEU A 180 4.96 16.02 -36.71
N GLU A 181 3.90 15.57 -37.39
CA GLU A 181 2.51 15.94 -37.08
C GLU A 181 1.92 15.14 -35.90
N SER A 182 2.69 14.20 -35.33
CA SER A 182 2.15 13.29 -34.32
C SER A 182 1.81 14.04 -33.01
N PRO A 183 0.61 13.83 -32.43
CA PRO A 183 0.25 14.40 -31.14
C PRO A 183 1.19 13.99 -30.00
N SER A 184 1.79 12.80 -30.10
CA SER A 184 2.76 12.29 -29.14
C SER A 184 4.05 13.12 -29.12
N LEU A 185 4.56 13.50 -30.29
CA LEU A 185 5.76 14.34 -30.40
C LEU A 185 5.49 15.75 -29.86
N MET A 186 4.36 16.36 -30.26
CA MET A 186 3.96 17.68 -29.79
C MET A 186 3.83 17.73 -28.25
N ARG A 187 3.20 16.71 -27.64
CA ARG A 187 3.09 16.61 -26.18
C ARG A 187 4.46 16.48 -25.49
N LEU A 188 5.37 15.68 -26.05
CA LEU A 188 6.71 15.49 -25.48
C LEU A 188 7.57 16.76 -25.60
N GLN A 189 7.52 17.47 -26.74
CA GLN A 189 8.17 18.77 -26.90
C GLN A 189 7.59 19.81 -25.93
N ARG A 190 6.27 19.79 -25.71
CA ARG A 190 5.63 20.68 -24.73
C ARG A 190 6.09 20.38 -23.30
N ILE A 191 6.29 19.11 -22.94
CA ILE A 191 6.89 18.73 -21.65
C ILE A 191 8.30 19.31 -21.53
N GLU A 192 9.13 19.22 -22.56
CA GLU A 192 10.48 19.80 -22.57
C GLU A 192 10.46 21.31 -22.36
N ALA A 193 9.62 22.04 -23.10
CA ALA A 193 9.49 23.48 -22.92
C ALA A 193 8.99 23.88 -21.52
N LEU A 194 8.12 23.07 -20.92
CA LEU A 194 7.64 23.31 -19.56
C LEU A 194 8.74 23.09 -18.50
N LEU A 195 9.78 22.30 -18.77
CA LEU A 195 10.89 22.10 -17.84
C LEU A 195 11.77 23.35 -17.68
N ASP A 196 11.66 24.36 -18.55
CA ASP A 196 12.36 25.63 -18.38
C ASP A 196 11.69 26.53 -17.32
N ASP A 197 10.39 26.33 -17.09
CA ASP A 197 9.62 27.05 -16.07
C ASP A 197 10.14 26.74 -14.65
N GLU A 198 10.40 27.79 -13.88
CA GLU A 198 10.98 27.68 -12.53
C GLU A 198 10.08 26.89 -11.58
N ARG A 199 8.75 27.05 -11.66
CA ARG A 199 7.80 26.33 -10.81
C ARG A 199 7.71 24.87 -11.18
N VAL A 200 7.87 24.53 -12.46
CA VAL A 200 7.96 23.13 -12.91
C VAL A 200 9.25 22.50 -12.41
N ARG A 201 10.39 23.18 -12.46
CA ARG A 201 11.66 22.69 -11.91
C ARG A 201 11.59 22.49 -10.39
N GLU A 202 11.01 23.45 -9.66
CA GLU A 202 10.77 23.34 -8.23
C GLU A 202 9.88 22.14 -7.89
N TYR A 203 8.78 21.96 -8.63
CA TYR A 203 7.89 20.82 -8.50
C TYR A 203 8.61 19.48 -8.73
N VAL A 204 9.38 19.36 -9.81
CA VAL A 204 10.14 18.14 -10.13
C VAL A 204 11.18 17.86 -9.05
N ALA A 205 11.90 18.87 -8.59
CA ALA A 205 12.90 18.73 -7.53
C ALA A 205 12.30 18.28 -6.19
N LEU A 206 11.08 18.73 -5.86
CA LEU A 206 10.35 18.26 -4.68
C LEU A 206 9.91 16.80 -4.83
N TRP A 207 9.43 16.40 -6.01
CA TRP A 207 9.03 15.01 -6.28
C TRP A 207 10.22 14.04 -6.30
N ASP A 208 11.38 14.47 -6.80
CA ASP A 208 12.59 13.65 -6.80
C ASP A 208 13.09 13.33 -5.38
N ARG A 209 12.75 14.18 -4.39
CA ARG A 209 13.03 13.90 -2.97
C ARG A 209 12.11 12.84 -2.37
N HIS A 210 10.97 12.54 -2.99
CA HIS A 210 9.96 11.63 -2.46
C HIS A 210 10.21 10.15 -2.80
N GLY A 211 11.28 9.85 -3.55
CA GLY A 211 11.72 8.48 -3.82
C GLY A 211 12.31 8.32 -5.23
N PRO A 212 12.91 7.15 -5.51
CA PRO A 212 13.50 6.91 -6.82
C PRO A 212 12.41 6.89 -7.90
N ARG A 213 12.70 7.53 -9.04
CA ARG A 213 11.79 7.55 -10.20
C ARG A 213 11.48 6.12 -10.66
N SER A 214 10.22 5.85 -10.99
CA SER A 214 9.80 4.57 -11.57
C SER A 214 10.65 4.20 -12.79
N GLY A 215 11.20 2.99 -12.79
CA GLY A 215 12.09 2.51 -13.85
C GLY A 215 13.57 2.92 -13.72
N SER A 216 13.95 3.66 -12.68
CA SER A 216 15.36 3.91 -12.37
C SER A 216 16.05 2.67 -11.80
N ALA A 217 17.38 2.59 -11.93
CA ALA A 217 18.18 1.54 -11.31
C ALA A 217 18.02 1.50 -9.78
N GLN A 218 17.84 2.67 -9.16
CA GLN A 218 17.58 2.79 -7.73
C GLN A 218 16.22 2.22 -7.34
N ALA A 219 15.16 2.47 -8.13
CA ALA A 219 13.84 1.86 -7.92
C ALA A 219 13.89 0.34 -8.06
N ALA A 220 14.64 -0.18 -9.05
CA ALA A 220 14.85 -1.62 -9.22
C ALA A 220 15.60 -2.25 -8.03
N ALA A 221 16.69 -1.60 -7.56
CA ALA A 221 17.45 -2.05 -6.41
C ALA A 221 16.61 -2.04 -5.12
N GLN A 222 15.82 -0.99 -4.89
CA GLN A 222 14.91 -0.90 -3.75
C GLN A 222 13.78 -1.92 -3.83
N GLY A 223 13.26 -2.19 -5.03
CA GLY A 223 12.31 -3.26 -5.29
C GLY A 223 12.87 -4.63 -4.91
N ASN A 224 14.05 -4.98 -5.43
CA ASN A 224 14.73 -6.24 -5.11
C ASN A 224 15.03 -6.38 -3.61
N ALA A 225 15.50 -5.32 -2.95
CA ALA A 225 15.75 -5.33 -1.52
C ALA A 225 14.46 -5.51 -0.70
N SER A 226 13.35 -4.92 -1.15
CA SER A 226 12.05 -5.06 -0.50
C SER A 226 11.48 -6.47 -0.68
N GLN A 227 11.62 -7.05 -1.87
CA GLN A 227 11.22 -8.43 -2.14
C GLN A 227 11.98 -9.42 -1.25
N LYS A 228 13.32 -9.31 -1.17
CA LYS A 228 14.14 -10.17 -0.29
C LYS A 228 13.73 -10.08 1.18
N ARG A 229 13.43 -8.88 1.66
CA ARG A 229 12.95 -8.67 3.04
C ARG A 229 11.57 -9.29 3.26
N GLY A 230 10.66 -9.19 2.28
CA GLY A 230 9.34 -9.84 2.31
C GLY A 230 9.48 -11.36 2.45
N THR A 231 10.22 -11.99 1.55
CA THR A 231 10.46 -13.45 1.58
C THR A 231 11.10 -13.90 2.90
N ALA A 232 12.05 -13.15 3.44
CA ALA A 232 12.67 -13.48 4.72
C ALA A 232 11.67 -13.38 5.90
N ALA A 233 10.79 -12.38 5.88
CA ALA A 233 9.77 -12.20 6.92
C ALA A 233 8.68 -13.29 6.83
N GLU A 234 8.28 -13.69 5.62
CA GLU A 234 7.36 -14.82 5.39
C GLU A 234 7.98 -16.13 5.92
N ALA A 235 9.24 -16.39 5.60
CA ALA A 235 9.95 -17.58 6.06
C ALA A 235 10.06 -17.65 7.59
N ARG A 236 10.31 -16.52 8.27
CA ARG A 236 10.33 -16.45 9.74
C ARG A 236 8.95 -16.73 10.34
N ALA A 237 7.89 -16.13 9.79
CA ALA A 237 6.53 -16.37 10.24
C ALA A 237 6.12 -17.85 10.07
N ALA A 238 6.43 -18.45 8.92
CA ALA A 238 6.20 -19.87 8.66
C ALA A 238 6.99 -20.76 9.62
N HIS A 239 8.26 -20.42 9.91
CA HIS A 239 9.07 -21.13 10.89
C HIS A 239 8.46 -21.09 12.29
N ALA A 240 7.97 -19.93 12.76
CA ALA A 240 7.31 -19.84 14.06
C ALA A 240 6.04 -20.71 14.14
N LEU A 241 5.25 -20.77 13.06
CA LEU A 241 4.14 -21.72 13.00
C LEU A 241 4.60 -23.17 12.97
N GLN A 242 5.73 -23.48 12.32
CA GLN A 242 6.25 -24.84 12.27
C GLN A 242 6.65 -25.32 13.66
N VAL A 243 7.34 -24.46 14.44
CA VAL A 243 7.66 -24.74 15.84
C VAL A 243 6.38 -24.98 16.65
N MET A 244 5.34 -24.16 16.46
CA MET A 244 4.03 -24.38 17.10
C MET A 244 3.42 -25.74 16.71
N ALA A 245 3.40 -26.09 15.43
CA ALA A 245 2.86 -27.36 14.95
C ALA A 245 3.62 -28.55 15.54
N ASP A 246 4.96 -28.47 15.59
CA ASP A 246 5.82 -29.52 16.16
C ASP A 246 5.53 -29.71 17.65
N ARG A 247 5.31 -28.62 18.41
CA ARG A 247 4.92 -28.71 19.83
C ARG A 247 3.54 -29.32 20.01
N LEU A 248 2.55 -28.92 19.21
CA LEU A 248 1.20 -29.48 19.25
C LEU A 248 1.19 -30.98 18.92
N ASN A 249 2.04 -31.42 18.00
CA ASN A 249 2.20 -32.82 17.62
C ASN A 249 2.94 -33.67 18.66
N GLN A 250 3.78 -33.05 19.51
CA GLN A 250 4.46 -33.74 20.61
C GLN A 250 3.53 -34.00 21.80
N ASP A 251 2.49 -33.18 21.94
CA ASP A 251 1.49 -33.34 23.00
C ASP A 251 0.47 -34.43 22.60
N GLU A 252 0.77 -35.66 23.05
CA GLU A 252 -0.06 -36.86 22.80
C GLU A 252 -1.51 -36.68 23.27
N ALA A 253 -1.79 -35.78 24.23
CA ALA A 253 -3.14 -35.50 24.71
C ALA A 253 -4.04 -34.82 23.67
N ASN A 254 -3.46 -34.21 22.63
CA ASN A 254 -4.24 -33.52 21.59
C ASN A 254 -4.91 -34.49 20.60
N GLY A 255 -4.40 -35.71 20.43
CA GLY A 255 -4.96 -36.75 19.54
C GLY A 255 -5.06 -36.39 18.04
N ARG A 256 -4.71 -35.15 17.65
CA ARG A 256 -4.82 -34.59 16.30
C ARG A 256 -3.44 -34.26 15.76
N ARG A 257 -3.27 -34.39 14.44
CA ARG A 257 -2.04 -33.96 13.75
C ARG A 257 -2.14 -32.51 13.30
N TYR A 258 -1.05 -31.79 13.38
CA TYR A 258 -0.94 -30.40 12.96
C TYR A 258 0.12 -30.26 11.87
N ARG A 259 -0.12 -29.36 10.92
CA ARG A 259 0.86 -29.01 9.88
C ARG A 259 0.78 -27.53 9.55
N VAL A 260 1.86 -27.02 8.98
CA VAL A 260 1.89 -25.68 8.40
C VAL A 260 1.82 -25.79 6.87
N VAL A 261 1.10 -24.85 6.27
CA VAL A 261 1.18 -24.60 4.84
C VAL A 261 1.52 -23.13 4.58
N THR A 262 2.22 -22.86 3.48
CA THR A 262 2.61 -21.51 3.05
C THR A 262 2.01 -21.17 1.70
N ALA A 263 1.87 -19.89 1.37
CA ALA A 263 1.32 -19.43 0.09
C ALA A 263 -0.02 -20.12 -0.24
N MET A 264 -0.95 -20.13 0.71
CA MET A 264 -2.24 -20.81 0.58
C MET A 264 -3.21 -19.98 -0.26
N HIS A 265 -3.47 -20.43 -1.49
CA HIS A 265 -4.32 -19.73 -2.46
C HIS A 265 -5.80 -20.08 -2.30
N VAL A 266 -6.66 -19.06 -2.26
CA VAL A 266 -8.10 -19.22 -2.16
C VAL A 266 -8.66 -19.73 -3.51
N PRO A 267 -9.32 -20.90 -3.56
CA PRO A 267 -9.80 -21.47 -4.81
C PRO A 267 -11.05 -20.75 -5.32
N ALA A 268 -11.21 -20.70 -6.65
CA ALA A 268 -12.37 -20.08 -7.31
C ALA A 268 -13.69 -20.83 -7.05
N SER A 269 -13.64 -22.05 -6.51
CA SER A 269 -14.81 -22.85 -6.14
C SER A 269 -15.53 -22.36 -4.89
N ILE A 270 -14.93 -21.47 -4.08
CA ILE A 270 -15.60 -20.89 -2.92
C ILE A 270 -16.68 -19.91 -3.39
N PRO A 271 -17.92 -20.01 -2.89
CA PRO A 271 -18.99 -19.12 -3.29
C PRO A 271 -18.72 -17.68 -2.82
N GLY A 272 -19.13 -16.70 -3.63
CA GLY A 272 -19.01 -15.28 -3.33
C GLY A 272 -18.07 -14.52 -4.25
N SER A 273 -17.96 -13.20 -4.04
CA SER A 273 -17.10 -12.35 -4.85
C SER A 273 -15.69 -12.28 -4.26
N ALA A 274 -14.69 -12.67 -5.06
CA ALA A 274 -13.28 -12.49 -4.74
C ALA A 274 -12.77 -11.07 -5.03
N GLU A 275 -13.63 -10.15 -5.48
CA GLU A 275 -13.21 -8.79 -5.86
C GLU A 275 -12.59 -8.06 -4.66
N ARG A 276 -11.31 -7.67 -4.79
CA ARG A 276 -10.50 -7.00 -3.75
C ARG A 276 -10.40 -7.78 -2.43
N ALA A 277 -10.81 -9.04 -2.41
CA ALA A 277 -10.55 -9.95 -1.32
C ALA A 277 -9.08 -10.38 -1.35
N LYS A 278 -8.60 -10.85 -0.20
CA LYS A 278 -7.30 -11.48 -0.13
C LYS A 278 -7.37 -12.87 -0.78
N SER A 279 -6.47 -13.13 -1.72
CA SER A 279 -6.45 -14.35 -2.54
C SER A 279 -5.40 -15.39 -2.13
N GLU A 280 -4.52 -15.03 -1.21
CA GLU A 280 -3.40 -15.85 -0.76
C GLU A 280 -3.08 -15.53 0.69
N TRP A 281 -2.70 -16.53 1.49
CA TRP A 281 -2.23 -16.39 2.86
C TRP A 281 -0.80 -16.87 3.02
N ASP A 282 0.04 -16.09 3.69
CA ASP A 282 1.48 -16.33 3.72
C ASP A 282 1.84 -17.63 4.46
N ALA A 283 1.24 -17.84 5.64
CA ALA A 283 1.39 -19.07 6.41
C ALA A 283 0.11 -19.42 7.18
N VAL A 284 -0.22 -20.71 7.26
CA VAL A 284 -1.46 -21.20 7.88
C VAL A 284 -1.16 -22.44 8.71
N LEU A 285 -1.62 -22.45 9.95
CA LEU A 285 -1.61 -23.62 10.82
C LEU A 285 -2.90 -24.41 10.62
N LEU A 286 -2.76 -25.68 10.27
CA LEU A 286 -3.85 -26.61 10.02
C LEU A 286 -3.86 -27.72 11.08
N GLY A 287 -5.05 -28.10 11.53
CA GLY A 287 -5.30 -29.28 12.36
C GLY A 287 -6.05 -30.35 11.58
N GLN A 288 -5.60 -31.59 11.62
CA GLN A 288 -6.25 -32.71 10.95
C GLN A 288 -7.62 -32.96 11.60
N SER A 289 -8.65 -33.12 10.78
CA SER A 289 -9.99 -33.48 11.24
C SER A 289 -10.13 -35.00 11.36
N ASP A 290 -10.91 -35.45 12.35
CA ASP A 290 -11.21 -36.86 12.60
C ASP A 290 -12.29 -37.42 11.64
N CYS A 291 -12.30 -36.97 10.38
CA CYS A 291 -13.27 -37.48 9.39
C CYS A 291 -12.75 -38.77 8.75
N ASP A 292 -13.59 -39.81 8.72
CA ASP A 292 -13.38 -41.14 8.10
C ASP A 292 -13.31 -41.11 6.55
N ASP A 293 -12.79 -40.03 5.95
CA ASP A 293 -12.56 -39.97 4.50
C ASP A 293 -11.20 -40.61 4.14
N ASP A 294 -11.12 -41.25 2.97
CA ASP A 294 -9.90 -41.85 2.40
C ASP A 294 -8.72 -40.87 2.28
N ALA A 295 -8.98 -39.55 2.28
CA ALA A 295 -7.97 -38.50 2.23
C ALA A 295 -8.10 -37.56 3.45
N PRO A 296 -6.97 -37.19 4.09
CA PRO A 296 -7.00 -36.36 5.29
C PRO A 296 -7.55 -34.96 4.98
N SER A 297 -8.63 -34.61 5.67
CA SER A 297 -9.21 -33.27 5.65
C SER A 297 -8.69 -32.43 6.82
N TRP A 298 -8.56 -31.12 6.61
CA TRP A 298 -7.92 -30.20 7.55
C TRP A 298 -8.84 -29.03 7.92
N ASP A 299 -8.67 -28.56 9.15
CA ASP A 299 -9.31 -27.36 9.68
C ASP A 299 -8.28 -26.24 9.83
N VAL A 300 -8.69 -25.00 9.58
CA VAL A 300 -7.90 -23.80 9.81
C VAL A 300 -7.86 -23.51 11.31
N CYS A 301 -6.66 -23.47 11.89
CA CYS A 301 -6.44 -23.09 13.29
C CYS A 301 -5.95 -21.64 13.42
N LEU A 302 -5.06 -21.20 12.52
CA LEU A 302 -4.48 -19.85 12.56
C LEU A 302 -4.03 -19.42 11.16
N LEU A 303 -4.40 -18.19 10.77
CA LEU A 303 -4.00 -17.54 9.53
C LEU A 303 -2.96 -16.46 9.85
N VAL A 304 -1.83 -16.47 9.16
CA VAL A 304 -0.73 -15.53 9.40
C VAL A 304 -0.38 -14.76 8.15
N GLU A 305 -0.18 -13.47 8.36
CA GLU A 305 0.25 -12.51 7.35
C GLU A 305 1.53 -11.80 7.74
N SER A 306 2.55 -11.91 6.91
CA SER A 306 3.81 -11.22 7.09
C SER A 306 3.75 -9.83 6.47
N LYS A 307 4.10 -8.81 7.25
CA LYS A 307 4.09 -7.42 6.80
C LYS A 307 5.44 -6.77 7.09
N ALA A 308 5.96 -6.07 6.09
CA ALA A 308 7.23 -5.36 6.21
C ALA A 308 7.18 -4.14 7.15
N SER A 309 5.97 -3.66 7.48
CA SER A 309 5.75 -2.53 8.38
C SER A 309 4.31 -2.54 8.92
N VAL A 310 4.09 -1.74 9.97
CA VAL A 310 2.75 -1.46 10.49
C VAL A 310 1.84 -0.89 9.38
N ASP A 311 2.31 0.14 8.66
CA ASP A 311 1.49 0.85 7.69
C ASP A 311 0.99 -0.10 6.58
N ALA A 312 1.85 -1.04 6.15
CA ALA A 312 1.47 -2.08 5.21
C ALA A 312 0.32 -2.95 5.77
N ALA A 313 0.39 -3.35 7.03
CA ALA A 313 -0.68 -4.10 7.70
C ALA A 313 -1.99 -3.28 7.79
N THR A 314 -1.91 -1.98 8.10
CA THR A 314 -3.07 -1.08 8.15
C THR A 314 -3.77 -0.98 6.80
N THR A 315 -3.01 -0.84 5.71
CA THR A 315 -3.61 -0.79 4.35
C THR A 315 -4.21 -2.13 3.91
N ASP A 316 -3.70 -3.25 4.41
CA ASP A 316 -4.14 -4.59 4.02
C ASP A 316 -5.41 -5.05 4.75
N LEU A 317 -5.75 -4.48 5.92
CA LEU A 317 -6.87 -4.92 6.75
C LEU A 317 -8.18 -5.07 5.96
N SER A 318 -8.53 -4.11 5.10
CA SER A 318 -9.77 -4.20 4.33
C SER A 318 -9.81 -5.39 3.37
N ARG A 319 -8.66 -5.77 2.80
CA ARG A 319 -8.53 -6.95 1.93
C ARG A 319 -8.57 -8.22 2.76
N LEU A 320 -7.91 -8.23 3.92
CA LEU A 320 -7.95 -9.33 4.88
C LEU A 320 -9.39 -9.63 5.33
N LEU A 321 -10.13 -8.61 5.78
CA LEU A 321 -11.52 -8.77 6.24
C LEU A 321 -12.43 -9.30 5.12
N ARG A 322 -12.26 -8.80 3.88
CA ARG A 322 -12.98 -9.34 2.72
C ARG A 322 -12.58 -10.79 2.42
N GLY A 323 -11.30 -11.15 2.58
CA GLY A 323 -10.82 -12.52 2.43
C GLY A 323 -11.45 -13.47 3.45
N ILE A 324 -11.47 -13.08 4.73
CA ILE A 324 -12.15 -13.85 5.79
C ILE A 324 -13.65 -13.98 5.50
N ALA A 325 -14.31 -12.89 5.13
CA ALA A 325 -15.74 -12.90 4.78
C ALA A 325 -16.06 -13.74 3.53
N LEU A 326 -15.12 -13.91 2.61
CA LEU A 326 -15.23 -14.81 1.47
C LEU A 326 -15.09 -16.26 1.92
N LEU A 327 -14.07 -16.59 2.72
CA LEU A 327 -13.88 -17.94 3.26
C LEU A 327 -15.09 -18.37 4.11
N SER A 328 -15.70 -17.45 4.85
CA SER A 328 -16.89 -17.74 5.66
C SER A 328 -18.15 -18.07 4.85
N GLN A 329 -18.15 -17.86 3.53
CA GLN A 329 -19.25 -18.28 2.65
C GLN A 329 -19.21 -19.77 2.29
N ALA A 330 -18.13 -20.47 2.63
CA ALA A 330 -17.96 -21.89 2.33
C ALA A 330 -19.18 -22.73 2.78
N GLU A 331 -19.49 -23.75 1.99
CA GLU A 331 -20.54 -24.71 2.30
C GLU A 331 -20.05 -25.73 3.33
N GLU A 332 -20.83 -25.95 4.38
CA GLU A 332 -20.40 -26.70 5.57
C GLU A 332 -19.92 -28.13 5.26
N ASN A 333 -20.59 -28.79 4.31
CA ASN A 333 -20.38 -30.20 3.96
C ASN A 333 -19.46 -30.39 2.74
N VAL A 334 -18.78 -29.34 2.28
CA VAL A 334 -17.88 -29.39 1.11
C VAL A 334 -16.42 -29.33 1.58
N ALA A 335 -15.56 -30.16 0.99
CA ALA A 335 -14.12 -30.07 1.15
C ALA A 335 -13.51 -29.34 -0.05
N TYR A 336 -12.84 -28.22 0.20
CA TYR A 336 -12.23 -27.38 -0.83
C TYR A 336 -10.74 -27.67 -0.98
N VAL A 337 -10.25 -27.74 -2.22
CA VAL A 337 -8.82 -27.94 -2.51
C VAL A 337 -8.13 -26.59 -2.60
N PHE A 338 -7.13 -26.36 -1.77
CA PHE A 338 -6.29 -25.17 -1.79
C PHE A 338 -4.90 -25.52 -2.31
N GLU A 339 -4.38 -24.70 -3.23
CA GLU A 339 -2.99 -24.79 -3.67
C GLU A 339 -2.08 -24.12 -2.62
N THR A 340 -0.97 -24.77 -2.29
CA THR A 340 -0.01 -24.29 -1.28
C THR A 340 1.43 -24.60 -1.71
N GLY A 341 2.40 -23.98 -1.04
CA GLY A 341 3.82 -24.30 -1.22
C GLY A 341 4.19 -25.75 -0.89
N GLN A 342 3.36 -26.48 -0.15
CA GLN A 342 3.55 -27.89 0.21
C GLN A 342 2.63 -28.82 -0.60
N GLY A 343 2.05 -28.32 -1.70
CA GLY A 343 1.11 -29.03 -2.55
C GLY A 343 -0.35 -28.82 -2.14
N ALA A 344 -1.26 -29.47 -2.85
CA ALA A 344 -2.70 -29.32 -2.63
C ALA A 344 -3.14 -29.86 -1.26
N VAL A 345 -3.97 -29.11 -0.54
CA VAL A 345 -4.59 -29.54 0.74
C VAL A 345 -6.11 -29.40 0.70
N ARG A 346 -6.82 -30.32 1.37
CA ARG A 346 -8.29 -30.31 1.46
C ARG A 346 -8.72 -29.67 2.77
N LEU A 347 -9.39 -28.51 2.69
CA LEU A 347 -9.94 -27.81 3.84
C LEU A 347 -11.44 -28.04 3.97
N ARG A 348 -11.91 -28.28 5.19
CA ARG A 348 -13.34 -28.45 5.46
C ARG A 348 -14.08 -27.12 5.38
N GLY A 349 -15.16 -27.09 4.62
CA GLY A 349 -16.01 -25.91 4.50
C GLY A 349 -16.64 -25.51 5.83
N SER A 350 -16.94 -26.44 6.73
CA SER A 350 -17.37 -26.13 8.11
C SER A 350 -16.34 -25.32 8.90
N SER A 351 -15.04 -25.62 8.75
CA SER A 351 -13.96 -24.84 9.37
C SER A 351 -13.83 -23.45 8.77
N LEU A 352 -13.93 -23.33 7.44
CA LEU A 352 -13.88 -22.05 6.74
C LEU A 352 -15.08 -21.16 7.10
N ARG A 353 -16.28 -21.75 7.17
CA ARG A 353 -17.55 -21.09 7.54
C ARG A 353 -17.53 -20.54 8.97
N ALA A 354 -16.75 -21.16 9.86
CA ALA A 354 -16.60 -20.73 11.25
C ALA A 354 -15.71 -19.48 11.40
N LEU A 355 -14.99 -19.06 10.36
CA LEU A 355 -14.20 -17.84 10.40
C LEU A 355 -15.13 -16.61 10.48
N ALA A 356 -14.82 -15.69 11.39
CA ALA A 356 -15.62 -14.49 11.61
C ALA A 356 -14.76 -13.24 11.64
N THR A 357 -15.38 -12.11 11.30
CA THR A 357 -14.74 -10.80 11.21
C THR A 357 -15.02 -9.91 12.43
N ASP A 358 -15.46 -10.46 13.57
CA ASP A 358 -15.51 -9.72 14.83
C ASP A 358 -14.12 -9.72 15.52
N ASP A 359 -13.89 -8.80 16.45
CA ASP A 359 -12.57 -8.62 17.05
C ASP A 359 -12.07 -9.82 17.84
N ALA A 360 -12.95 -10.53 18.55
CA ALA A 360 -12.56 -11.68 19.36
C ALA A 360 -12.14 -12.85 18.47
N SER A 361 -12.92 -13.13 17.42
CA SER A 361 -12.62 -14.19 16.44
C SER A 361 -11.34 -13.91 15.65
N LEU A 362 -11.07 -12.65 15.29
CA LEU A 362 -9.82 -12.30 14.63
C LEU A 362 -8.61 -12.49 15.54
N GLN A 363 -8.69 -12.10 16.81
CA GLN A 363 -7.57 -12.25 17.75
C GLN A 363 -7.19 -13.71 18.03
N SER A 364 -8.14 -14.65 17.89
CA SER A 364 -7.90 -16.07 18.06
C SER A 364 -7.47 -16.79 16.77
N THR A 365 -7.76 -16.21 15.59
CA THR A 365 -7.62 -16.94 14.31
C THR A 365 -6.70 -16.23 13.30
N VAL A 366 -6.30 -14.98 13.53
CA VAL A 366 -5.49 -14.19 12.60
C VAL A 366 -4.33 -13.49 13.32
N LEU A 367 -3.14 -13.53 12.74
CA LEU A 367 -2.00 -12.70 13.16
C LEU A 367 -1.37 -11.95 11.98
N TYR A 368 -0.96 -10.71 12.25
CA TYR A 368 0.06 -10.06 11.45
C TYR A 368 1.44 -10.27 12.09
N CYS A 369 2.34 -10.95 11.41
CA CYS A 369 3.75 -11.01 11.80
C CYS A 369 4.50 -9.81 11.19
N CYS A 370 5.26 -9.09 12.02
CA CYS A 370 6.05 -7.96 11.59
C CYS A 370 7.35 -7.92 12.37
N ASP A 371 8.47 -7.87 11.64
CA ASP A 371 9.82 -7.77 12.23
C ASP A 371 10.39 -6.35 12.16
N ALA A 372 9.54 -5.35 11.88
CA ALA A 372 9.98 -3.97 11.86
C ALA A 372 10.29 -3.48 13.28
N PRO A 373 11.34 -2.64 13.47
CA PRO A 373 11.63 -2.09 14.78
C PRO A 373 10.46 -1.26 15.31
N LEU A 374 10.36 -1.16 16.64
CA LEU A 374 9.38 -0.29 17.29
C LEU A 374 9.63 1.17 16.89
N GLU A 375 8.56 1.85 16.49
CA GLU A 375 8.59 3.28 16.22
C GLU A 375 8.84 4.06 17.52
N ALA A 376 9.80 4.99 17.52
CA ALA A 376 10.12 5.82 18.68
C ALA A 376 8.95 6.70 19.15
N ALA A 377 8.08 7.11 18.22
CA ALA A 377 6.83 7.80 18.49
C ALA A 377 5.71 7.11 17.70
N GLN A 378 4.67 6.67 18.40
CA GLN A 378 3.54 6.02 17.76
C GLN A 378 2.74 7.03 16.94
N ARG A 379 2.68 6.81 15.63
CA ARG A 379 1.94 7.69 14.73
C ARG A 379 0.45 7.37 14.79
N LEU A 380 -0.32 8.24 15.47
CA LEU A 380 -1.78 8.08 15.59
C LEU A 380 -2.56 8.58 14.36
N LEU A 381 -1.95 9.44 13.55
CA LEU A 381 -2.46 9.86 12.25
C LEU A 381 -1.63 9.18 11.16
N GLY A 382 -2.22 8.22 10.47
CA GLY A 382 -1.56 7.50 9.39
C GLY A 382 -1.14 8.43 8.24
N ALA A 383 -0.07 8.09 7.53
CA ALA A 383 0.45 8.92 6.43
C ALA A 383 -0.60 9.17 5.33
N GLY A 384 -1.40 8.15 5.00
CA GLY A 384 -2.51 8.29 4.05
C GLY A 384 -3.59 9.26 4.51
N SER A 385 -4.02 9.16 5.77
CA SER A 385 -5.03 10.07 6.35
C SER A 385 -4.49 11.51 6.49
N ARG A 386 -3.22 11.67 6.89
CA ARG A 386 -2.52 12.97 6.89
C ARG A 386 -2.52 13.58 5.50
N MET A 387 -2.10 12.81 4.49
CA MET A 387 -2.05 13.28 3.11
C MET A 387 -3.44 13.62 2.58
N GLN A 388 -4.46 12.82 2.87
CA GLN A 388 -5.84 13.10 2.45
C GLN A 388 -6.37 14.41 3.05
N LEU A 389 -6.11 14.66 4.34
CA LEU A 389 -6.44 15.93 5.00
C LEU A 389 -5.72 17.10 4.33
N LEU A 390 -4.41 16.99 4.12
CA LEU A 390 -3.60 18.02 3.49
C LEU A 390 -4.01 18.30 2.03
N SER A 391 -4.34 17.25 1.26
CA SER A 391 -4.78 17.36 -0.14
C SER A 391 -6.21 17.88 -0.31
N ALA A 392 -6.96 18.12 0.77
CA ALA A 392 -8.30 18.69 0.66
C ALA A 392 -8.25 20.09 0.02
N GLN A 393 -9.24 20.41 -0.82
CA GLN A 393 -9.30 21.68 -1.53
C GLN A 393 -9.18 22.89 -0.58
N ALA A 394 -9.98 22.92 0.49
CA ALA A 394 -9.92 23.98 1.50
C ALA A 394 -8.56 24.04 2.23
N SER A 395 -7.86 22.91 2.39
CA SER A 395 -6.52 22.87 2.98
C SER A 395 -5.46 23.44 2.04
N LEU A 396 -5.55 23.18 0.74
CA LEU A 396 -4.67 23.78 -0.27
C LEU A 396 -4.91 25.29 -0.41
N GLU A 397 -6.17 25.74 -0.39
CA GLU A 397 -6.55 27.16 -0.43
C GLU A 397 -6.07 27.91 0.83
N PHE A 398 -6.25 27.31 2.01
CA PHE A 398 -5.72 27.84 3.26
C PHE A 398 -4.19 27.93 3.22
N ALA A 399 -3.50 26.86 2.79
CA ALA A 399 -2.04 26.85 2.67
C ALA A 399 -1.52 27.93 1.70
N ALA A 400 -2.22 28.16 0.58
CA ALA A 400 -1.87 29.22 -0.36
C ALA A 400 -2.02 30.60 0.30
N THR A 401 -3.09 30.82 1.06
CA THR A 401 -3.31 32.07 1.81
C THR A 401 -2.23 32.29 2.86
N VAL A 402 -1.82 31.26 3.60
CA VAL A 402 -0.75 31.36 4.62
C VAL A 402 0.61 31.72 4.00
N GLN A 403 0.88 31.31 2.76
CA GLN A 403 2.11 31.73 2.07
C GLN A 403 2.08 33.18 1.61
N ASP A 404 0.88 33.71 1.29
CA ASP A 404 0.71 35.04 0.73
C ASP A 404 0.43 36.12 1.80
N GLN A 405 -0.09 35.71 2.97
CA GLN A 405 -0.52 36.58 4.06
C GLN A 405 0.01 36.07 5.40
N GLU A 406 0.42 37.01 6.26
CA GLU A 406 0.93 36.70 7.60
C GLU A 406 -0.14 36.09 8.53
N HIS A 407 -1.44 36.34 8.26
CA HIS A 407 -2.55 35.86 9.07
C HIS A 407 -3.70 35.31 8.21
N ALA A 408 -3.79 33.98 8.09
CA ALA A 408 -4.92 33.31 7.45
C ALA A 408 -5.99 32.92 8.49
N ASP A 409 -7.28 33.15 8.19
CA ASP A 409 -8.38 32.72 9.05
C ASP A 409 -8.57 31.20 8.96
N ALA A 410 -8.30 30.50 10.07
CA ALA A 410 -8.46 29.06 10.16
C ALA A 410 -9.91 28.58 9.94
N ARG A 411 -10.93 29.45 10.11
CA ARG A 411 -12.34 29.11 9.85
C ARG A 411 -12.60 28.68 8.40
N THR A 412 -11.73 29.06 7.47
CA THR A 412 -11.76 28.57 6.08
C THR A 412 -11.60 27.04 5.97
N LEU A 413 -11.10 26.36 7.01
CA LEU A 413 -10.95 24.91 7.08
C LEU A 413 -12.21 24.18 7.58
N GLU A 414 -13.26 24.89 8.04
CA GLU A 414 -14.52 24.27 8.46
C GLU A 414 -15.18 23.33 7.42
N PRO A 415 -15.09 23.57 6.09
CA PRO A 415 -15.58 22.63 5.09
C PRO A 415 -14.96 21.24 5.19
N VAL A 416 -13.68 21.14 5.57
CA VAL A 416 -13.00 19.83 5.75
C VAL A 416 -13.63 19.05 6.90
N TRP A 417 -13.93 19.73 8.00
CA TRP A 417 -14.66 19.12 9.13
C TRP A 417 -16.04 18.64 8.72
N ASN A 418 -16.80 19.48 8.03
CA ASN A 418 -18.16 19.12 7.59
C ASN A 418 -18.15 17.91 6.65
N ASP A 419 -17.19 17.86 5.72
CA ASP A 419 -17.03 16.74 4.81
C ASP A 419 -16.55 15.47 5.52
N LEU A 420 -15.65 15.58 6.49
CA LEU A 420 -15.16 14.46 7.30
C LEU A 420 -16.32 13.71 7.95
N LEU A 421 -17.32 14.43 8.46
CA LEU A 421 -18.47 13.83 9.16
C LEU A 421 -19.56 13.31 8.22
N LYS A 422 -19.72 13.90 7.02
CA LYS A 422 -20.89 13.64 6.15
C LYS A 422 -20.56 12.81 4.92
N SER A 423 -19.36 12.92 4.38
CA SER A 423 -19.04 12.37 3.07
C SER A 423 -18.42 10.97 3.16
N PRO A 424 -18.92 9.98 2.38
CA PRO A 424 -18.36 8.64 2.30
C PRO A 424 -16.84 8.58 2.03
N ARG A 425 -16.31 9.56 1.28
CA ARG A 425 -14.89 9.62 0.89
C ARG A 425 -13.95 9.76 2.09
N TRP A 426 -14.44 10.26 3.22
CA TRP A 426 -13.66 10.51 4.42
C TRP A 426 -13.78 9.41 5.46
N ARG A 427 -14.56 8.34 5.22
CA ARG A 427 -14.69 7.23 6.18
C ARG A 427 -13.36 6.62 6.57
N GLY A 428 -12.45 6.44 5.60
CA GLY A 428 -11.10 5.94 5.90
C GLY A 428 -10.30 6.83 6.87
N VAL A 429 -10.55 8.15 6.88
CA VAL A 429 -9.95 9.09 7.83
C VAL A 429 -10.71 9.08 9.15
N LEU A 430 -12.04 9.03 9.12
CA LEU A 430 -12.85 8.97 10.34
C LEU A 430 -12.59 7.69 11.15
N ASP A 431 -12.43 6.56 10.47
CA ASP A 431 -12.21 5.23 11.06
C ASP A 431 -10.71 4.88 11.23
N GLN A 432 -9.79 5.84 10.96
CA GLN A 432 -8.36 5.54 10.89
C GLN A 432 -7.78 5.01 12.20
N TYR A 433 -8.20 5.58 13.34
CA TYR A 433 -7.72 5.13 14.65
C TYR A 433 -8.24 3.75 15.00
N GLN A 434 -9.54 3.49 14.79
CA GLN A 434 -10.12 2.17 15.02
C GLN A 434 -9.45 1.10 14.15
N THR A 435 -9.20 1.42 12.88
CA THR A 435 -8.48 0.55 11.93
C THR A 435 -7.06 0.26 12.43
N LEU A 436 -6.31 1.31 12.82
CA LEU A 436 -4.96 1.18 13.34
C LEU A 436 -4.94 0.33 14.61
N ARG A 437 -5.79 0.62 15.59
CA ARG A 437 -5.93 -0.16 16.82
C ARG A 437 -6.17 -1.64 16.50
N ARG A 438 -7.13 -1.94 15.64
CA ARG A 438 -7.46 -3.32 15.27
C ARG A 438 -6.29 -4.06 14.67
N VAL A 439 -5.53 -3.44 13.76
CA VAL A 439 -4.32 -4.05 13.20
C VAL A 439 -3.24 -4.26 14.26
N ARG A 440 -3.00 -3.25 15.12
CA ARG A 440 -1.98 -3.32 16.17
C ARG A 440 -2.31 -4.39 17.21
N GLU A 441 -3.58 -4.66 17.47
CA GLU A 441 -4.03 -5.78 18.32
C GLU A 441 -3.74 -7.14 17.68
N LEU A 442 -3.77 -7.27 16.36
CA LEU A 442 -3.45 -8.52 15.65
C LEU A 442 -1.95 -8.71 15.40
N MET A 443 -1.14 -7.68 15.63
CA MET A 443 0.26 -7.66 15.22
C MET A 443 1.21 -8.18 16.31
N VAL A 444 2.11 -9.08 15.92
CA VAL A 444 3.14 -9.67 16.79
C VAL A 444 4.50 -9.64 16.09
N HIS A 445 5.56 -9.56 16.90
CA HIS A 445 6.92 -9.79 16.39
C HIS A 445 7.19 -11.29 16.35
N THR A 446 7.87 -11.79 15.33
CA THR A 446 8.06 -13.24 15.18
C THR A 446 8.89 -13.85 16.31
N GLU A 447 9.89 -13.12 16.84
CA GLU A 447 10.64 -13.56 18.02
C GLU A 447 9.81 -13.61 19.31
N ASP A 448 8.83 -12.70 19.47
CA ASP A 448 7.93 -12.73 20.63
C ASP A 448 7.00 -13.95 20.56
N LEU A 449 6.56 -14.29 19.34
CA LEU A 449 5.74 -15.48 19.10
C LEU A 449 6.54 -16.75 19.45
N LEU A 450 7.77 -16.88 18.97
CA LEU A 450 8.65 -18.00 19.32
C LEU A 450 8.89 -18.09 20.84
N SER A 451 9.20 -16.96 21.47
CA SER A 451 9.42 -16.90 22.92
C SER A 451 8.19 -17.33 23.71
N ALA A 452 6.99 -16.94 23.26
CA ALA A 452 5.73 -17.34 23.89
C ALA A 452 5.47 -18.86 23.74
N ILE A 453 5.75 -19.44 22.57
CA ILE A 453 5.63 -20.89 22.34
C ILE A 453 6.48 -21.68 23.33
N ASP A 454 7.74 -21.28 23.50
CA ASP A 454 8.66 -21.95 24.41
C ASP A 454 8.24 -21.76 25.89
N GLN A 455 7.78 -20.56 26.28
CA GLN A 455 7.33 -20.29 27.64
C GLN A 455 6.11 -21.14 28.05
N VAL A 456 5.12 -21.29 27.17
CA VAL A 456 3.93 -22.10 27.47
C VAL A 456 4.29 -23.59 27.50
N SER A 457 5.14 -24.04 26.58
CA SER A 457 5.62 -25.43 26.53
C SER A 457 6.34 -25.85 27.82
N VAL A 458 7.15 -24.97 28.42
CA VAL A 458 7.85 -25.24 29.69
C VAL A 458 6.89 -25.33 30.88
N ARG A 459 5.79 -24.55 30.87
CA ARG A 459 4.79 -24.56 31.95
C ARG A 459 3.97 -25.84 31.97
N ASP A 460 3.64 -26.41 30.81
CA ASP A 460 2.93 -27.70 30.74
C ASP A 460 3.83 -28.89 31.11
N ALA A 461 5.15 -28.78 30.92
CA ALA A 461 6.12 -29.82 31.30
C ALA A 461 6.46 -29.85 32.81
N MET A 462 6.08 -28.83 33.59
CA MET A 462 6.24 -28.86 35.05
C MET A 462 5.06 -29.61 35.68
N PRO A 463 5.29 -30.66 36.49
CA PRO A 463 4.19 -31.35 37.16
C PRO A 463 3.43 -30.34 38.01
N ARG A 464 2.09 -30.31 37.86
CA ARG A 464 1.21 -29.62 38.80
C ARG A 464 1.40 -30.27 40.17
N THR A 465 2.37 -29.79 40.94
CA THR A 465 2.47 -30.11 42.36
C THR A 465 1.17 -29.65 43.01
N GLN A 466 0.39 -30.64 43.45
CA GLN A 466 -0.77 -30.47 44.31
C GLN A 466 -0.32 -29.60 45.49
N ALA A 467 -0.90 -28.41 45.61
CA ALA A 467 -0.99 -27.72 46.87
C ALA A 467 -2.43 -27.89 47.33
N GLU A 468 -2.56 -28.62 48.43
CA GLU A 468 -3.78 -28.90 49.20
C GLU A 468 -4.49 -27.63 49.70
#